data_AF-A0A1A0ETH1-F1
#
_entry.id   AF-A0A1A0ETH1-F1
#
_cell.length_a   1.000
_cell.length_b   1.000
_cell.length_c   1.000
_cell.angle_alpha   90.00
_cell.angle_beta   90.00
_cell.angle_gamma   90.00
#
_symmetry.space_group_name_H-M   'P 1'
#
loop_
_entity.id
_entity.type
_entity.pdbx_description
1 polymer ?
#
loop_
_entity_poly.entity_id
_entity_poly.type
_entity_poly.pdbx_seq_one_letter_code
_entity_poly.pdbx_strand_id
1 'polypeptide(L)'
;MNHVLFILIIGIGATAVMDVWSIVRKPLLGVPLPNYGMVGRWIAHMAHGQFHHDNIAASSPKRGERIIGWTAHYLIGIAFAALLIGIWGESWIQSPTLGPALAIGIGTIAAPFLLMQPGMGAGVAASRTPHPASARLQSLITHTAFGLGLYASGWAIQLLN
;
A
#
# COMPACT_ATOMS: atom_id res chain seq x y z
N MET A 1 9.84 3.72 -25.30
CA MET A 1 8.48 3.60 -24.71
C MET A 1 8.34 4.61 -23.57
N ASN A 2 7.13 5.05 -23.21
CA ASN A 2 6.95 6.06 -22.16
C ASN A 2 7.10 5.42 -20.76
N HIS A 3 8.28 5.55 -20.14
CA HIS A 3 8.58 4.98 -18.80
C HIS A 3 7.59 5.41 -17.72
N VAL A 4 7.09 6.64 -17.81
CA VAL A 4 6.07 7.16 -16.88
C VAL A 4 4.78 6.34 -17.00
N LEU A 5 4.35 6.00 -18.22
CA LEU A 5 3.16 5.19 -18.42
C LEU A 5 3.30 3.80 -17.81
N PHE A 6 4.47 3.16 -17.93
CA PHE A 6 4.70 1.85 -17.32
C PHE A 6 4.73 1.91 -15.80
N ILE A 7 5.36 2.92 -15.21
CA ILE A 7 5.32 3.14 -13.76
C ILE A 7 3.88 3.30 -13.28
N LEU A 8 3.06 4.07 -14.00
CA LEU A 8 1.64 4.24 -13.68
C LEU A 8 0.88 2.91 -13.75
N ILE A 9 1.01 2.16 -14.85
CA ILE A 9 0.32 0.88 -15.03
C ILE A 9 0.77 -0.15 -13.98
N ILE A 10 2.07 -0.28 -13.73
CA ILE A 10 2.62 -1.22 -12.73
C ILE A 10 2.13 -0.86 -11.33
N GLY A 11 2.20 0.43 -10.95
CA GLY A 11 1.76 0.90 -9.65
C GLY A 11 0.26 0.68 -9.43
N ILE A 12 -0.57 1.07 -10.40
CA ILE A 12 -2.02 0.87 -10.35
C ILE A 12 -2.37 -0.63 -10.31
N GLY A 13 -1.75 -1.44 -11.16
CA GLY A 13 -1.99 -2.88 -11.23
C GLY A 13 -1.60 -3.59 -9.93
N ALA A 14 -0.44 -3.25 -9.36
CA ALA A 14 0.00 -3.81 -8.09
C ALA A 14 -0.94 -3.44 -6.93
N THR A 15 -1.37 -2.18 -6.87
CA THR A 15 -2.34 -1.72 -5.87
C THR A 15 -3.69 -2.42 -6.04
N ALA A 16 -4.16 -2.60 -7.28
CA ALA A 16 -5.40 -3.32 -7.57
C ALA A 16 -5.33 -4.80 -7.13
N VAL A 17 -4.20 -5.48 -7.35
CA VAL A 17 -3.98 -6.86 -6.87
C VAL A 17 -4.08 -6.92 -5.34
N MET A 18 -3.53 -5.93 -4.63
CA MET A 18 -3.63 -5.82 -3.18
C MET A 18 -5.08 -5.58 -2.69
N ASP A 19 -5.86 -4.80 -3.44
CA ASP A 19 -7.29 -4.59 -3.15
C ASP A 19 -8.10 -5.86 -3.39
N VAL A 20 -7.85 -6.57 -4.49
CA VAL A 20 -8.46 -7.88 -4.78
C VAL A 20 -8.12 -8.88 -3.68
N TRP A 21 -6.87 -8.94 -3.23
CA TRP A 21 -6.47 -9.77 -2.09
C TRP A 21 -7.27 -9.41 -0.83
N SER A 22 -7.50 -8.13 -0.58
CA SER A 22 -8.30 -7.67 0.56
C SER A 22 -9.77 -8.12 0.47
N ILE A 23 -10.35 -8.17 -0.73
CA ILE A 23 -11.69 -8.70 -0.98
C ILE A 23 -11.72 -10.21 -0.75
N VAL A 24 -10.74 -10.94 -1.26
CA VAL A 24 -10.64 -12.41 -1.18
C VAL A 24 -10.41 -12.88 0.26
N ARG A 25 -9.54 -12.22 1.02
CA ARG A 25 -9.26 -12.63 2.41
C ARG A 25 -10.42 -12.42 3.37
N LYS A 26 -11.37 -11.54 3.06
CA LYS A 26 -12.50 -11.24 3.95
C LYS A 26 -13.37 -12.48 4.21
N PRO A 27 -13.90 -13.19 3.20
CA PRO A 27 -14.65 -14.42 3.42
C PRO A 27 -13.76 -15.59 3.87
N LEU A 28 -12.49 -15.63 3.46
CA LEU A 28 -11.59 -16.76 3.78
C LEU A 28 -11.05 -16.73 5.21
N LEU A 29 -10.71 -15.55 5.73
CA LEU A 29 -9.99 -15.37 6.99
C LEU A 29 -10.75 -14.51 8.01
N GLY A 30 -11.94 -14.00 7.67
CA GLY A 30 -12.72 -13.12 8.54
C GLY A 30 -12.10 -11.73 8.75
N VAL A 31 -11.07 -11.37 7.97
CA VAL A 31 -10.36 -10.08 8.11
C VAL A 31 -11.16 -8.97 7.44
N PRO A 32 -11.51 -7.89 8.16
CA PRO A 32 -12.24 -6.77 7.57
C PRO A 32 -11.50 -6.12 6.39
N LEU A 33 -12.26 -5.50 5.49
CA LEU A 33 -11.67 -4.70 4.42
C LEU A 33 -10.91 -3.50 5.00
N PRO A 34 -9.80 -3.09 4.37
CA PRO A 34 -9.14 -1.83 4.70
C PRO A 34 -10.13 -0.66 4.60
N ASN A 35 -10.11 0.22 5.60
CA ASN A 35 -10.85 1.48 5.53
C ASN A 35 -9.89 2.62 5.17
N TYR A 36 -9.71 2.84 3.87
CA TYR A 36 -8.87 3.93 3.37
C TYR A 36 -9.40 5.32 3.79
N GLY A 37 -10.66 5.44 4.17
CA GLY A 37 -11.19 6.67 4.78
C GLY A 37 -10.44 7.07 6.06
N MET A 38 -9.94 6.12 6.85
CA MET A 38 -9.11 6.43 8.03
C MET A 38 -7.75 7.03 7.62
N VAL A 39 -7.13 6.50 6.56
CA VAL A 39 -5.88 7.05 6.02
C VAL A 39 -6.11 8.46 5.49
N GLY A 40 -7.18 8.68 4.74
CA GLY A 40 -7.50 10.02 4.25
C GLY A 40 -7.91 11.00 5.34
N ARG A 41 -8.55 10.53 6.42
CA ARG A 41 -8.81 11.35 7.62
C ARG A 41 -7.52 11.80 8.27
N TRP A 42 -6.56 10.87 8.43
CA TRP A 42 -5.23 11.16 8.97
C TRP A 42 -4.50 12.20 8.12
N ILE A 43 -4.44 12.00 6.80
CA ILE A 43 -3.83 12.95 5.86
C ILE A 43 -4.52 14.33 5.92
N ALA A 44 -5.85 14.37 5.97
CA ALA A 44 -6.59 15.63 6.05
C ALA A 44 -6.33 16.42 7.35
N HIS A 45 -6.03 15.73 8.45
CA HIS A 45 -5.63 16.36 9.71
C HIS A 45 -4.19 16.88 9.70
N MET A 46 -3.29 16.31 8.89
CA MET A 46 -1.93 16.83 8.72
C MET A 46 -1.89 18.26 8.18
N ALA A 47 -2.86 18.63 7.33
CA ALA A 47 -3.01 20.01 6.86
C ALA A 47 -3.26 21.02 7.99
N HIS A 48 -3.62 20.54 9.18
CA HIS A 48 -3.85 21.31 10.40
C HIS A 48 -2.78 21.03 11.48
N GLY A 49 -1.64 20.44 11.10
CA GLY A 49 -0.53 20.13 12.01
C GLY A 49 -0.73 18.90 12.91
N GLN A 50 -1.84 18.17 12.75
CA GLN A 50 -2.13 16.96 13.53
C GLN A 50 -1.64 15.72 12.78
N PHE A 51 -0.43 15.25 13.13
CA PHE A 51 0.20 14.07 12.52
C PHE A 51 0.01 12.79 13.35
N HIS A 52 -0.33 12.92 14.64
CA HIS A 52 -0.53 11.81 15.56
C HIS A 52 -1.93 11.88 16.18
N HIS A 53 -2.59 10.72 16.28
CA HIS A 53 -3.90 10.56 16.89
C HIS A 53 -3.85 9.39 17.88
N ASP A 54 -4.55 9.50 19.01
CA ASP A 54 -4.71 8.37 19.93
C ASP A 54 -5.55 7.23 19.31
N ASN A 55 -6.58 7.62 18.55
CA ASN A 55 -7.38 6.72 17.74
C ASN A 55 -7.96 7.49 16.55
N ILE A 56 -7.47 7.22 15.35
CA ILE A 56 -7.95 7.89 14.13
C ILE A 56 -9.44 7.65 13.86
N ALA A 57 -9.99 6.49 14.27
CA ALA A 57 -11.40 6.16 14.07
C ALA A 57 -12.33 7.06 14.91
N ALA A 58 -11.86 7.51 16.08
CA ALA A 58 -12.56 8.43 16.97
C ALA A 58 -12.35 9.92 16.60
N SER A 59 -11.37 10.21 15.74
CA SER A 59 -11.09 11.59 15.30
C SER A 59 -12.23 12.13 14.43
N SER A 60 -12.44 13.45 14.48
CA SER A 60 -13.50 14.12 13.72
C SER A 60 -13.38 13.81 12.22
N PRO A 61 -14.47 13.34 11.57
CA PRO A 61 -14.47 13.06 10.14
C PRO A 61 -14.15 14.30 9.31
N LYS A 62 -13.47 14.12 8.18
CA LYS A 62 -13.16 15.20 7.24
C LYS A 62 -13.92 15.02 5.93
N ARG A 63 -14.42 16.12 5.37
CA ARG A 63 -15.09 16.10 4.06
C ARG A 63 -14.12 15.58 3.01
N GLY A 64 -14.54 14.54 2.28
CA GLY A 64 -13.71 13.92 1.25
C GLY A 64 -12.66 12.94 1.75
N GLU A 65 -12.64 12.55 3.03
CA GLU A 65 -11.62 11.63 3.60
C GLU A 65 -11.49 10.32 2.83
N ARG A 66 -12.58 9.79 2.26
CA ARG A 66 -12.53 8.58 1.43
C ARG A 66 -11.78 8.82 0.11
N ILE A 67 -12.04 9.94 -0.56
CA ILE A 67 -11.39 10.28 -1.82
C ILE A 67 -9.89 10.47 -1.57
N ILE A 68 -9.54 11.26 -0.55
CA ILE A 68 -8.14 11.48 -0.14
C ILE A 68 -7.44 10.15 0.14
N GLY A 69 -8.09 9.27 0.90
CA GLY A 69 -7.55 7.96 1.25
C GLY A 69 -7.28 7.06 0.04
N TRP A 70 -8.26 6.93 -0.85
CA TRP A 70 -8.12 6.14 -2.09
C TRP A 70 -7.08 6.75 -3.04
N THR A 71 -7.05 8.07 -3.20
CA THR A 71 -6.03 8.75 -4.01
C THR A 71 -4.64 8.51 -3.44
N ALA A 72 -4.45 8.68 -2.12
CA ALA A 72 -3.17 8.43 -1.47
C ALA A 72 -2.72 6.97 -1.64
N HIS A 73 -3.64 6.02 -1.49
CA HIS A 73 -3.38 4.59 -1.67
C HIS A 73 -2.80 4.25 -3.05
N TYR A 74 -3.43 4.75 -4.13
CA TYR A 74 -2.92 4.52 -5.48
C TYR A 74 -1.64 5.32 -5.79
N LEU A 75 -1.52 6.57 -5.33
CA LEU A 75 -0.31 7.37 -5.51
C LEU A 75 0.91 6.75 -4.81
N ILE A 76 0.72 6.20 -3.60
CA ILE A 76 1.78 5.49 -2.88
C ILE A 76 2.20 4.23 -3.65
N GLY A 77 1.27 3.46 -4.19
CA GLY A 77 1.57 2.31 -5.05
C GLY A 77 2.39 2.69 -6.29
N ILE A 78 2.01 3.78 -6.96
CA ILE A 78 2.76 4.36 -8.09
C ILE A 78 4.16 4.80 -7.65
N ALA A 79 4.30 5.45 -6.50
CA ALA A 79 5.60 5.86 -5.96
C ALA A 79 6.50 4.65 -5.68
N PHE A 80 5.96 3.55 -5.18
CA PHE A 80 6.73 2.31 -4.97
C PHE A 80 7.10 1.61 -6.29
N ALA A 81 6.24 1.65 -7.31
CA ALA A 81 6.62 1.20 -8.65
C ALA A 81 7.75 2.08 -9.22
N ALA A 82 7.68 3.40 -9.06
CA ALA A 82 8.76 4.30 -9.44
C ALA A 82 10.07 3.98 -8.69
N LEU A 83 9.98 3.66 -7.40
CA LEU A 83 11.15 3.25 -6.59
C LEU A 83 11.77 1.95 -7.09
N LEU A 84 10.95 0.94 -7.44
CA LEU A 84 11.42 -0.31 -8.04
C LEU A 84 12.23 -0.03 -9.31
N ILE A 85 11.67 0.75 -10.23
CA ILE A 85 12.34 1.10 -11.49
C ILE A 85 13.55 2.00 -11.25
N GLY A 86 13.50 2.89 -10.26
CA GLY A 86 14.62 3.76 -9.90
C GLY A 86 15.83 2.99 -9.35
N ILE A 87 15.61 1.88 -8.63
CA ILE A 87 16.70 1.08 -8.05
C ILE A 87 17.24 0.04 -9.04
N TRP A 88 16.36 -0.69 -9.75
CA TRP A 88 16.78 -1.78 -10.66
C TRP A 88 16.88 -1.37 -12.13
N GLY A 89 16.48 -0.14 -12.46
CA GLY A 89 16.51 0.38 -13.81
C GLY A 89 15.37 -0.13 -14.70
N GLU A 90 15.32 0.42 -15.90
CA GLU A 90 14.34 0.06 -16.93
C GLU A 90 14.50 -1.38 -17.43
N SER A 91 15.68 -1.98 -17.25
CA SER A 91 15.92 -3.39 -17.55
C SER A 91 14.98 -4.32 -16.77
N TRP A 92 14.53 -3.93 -15.58
CA TRP A 92 13.53 -4.68 -14.84
C TRP A 92 12.17 -4.68 -15.54
N ILE A 93 11.79 -3.61 -16.24
CA ILE A 93 10.55 -3.59 -17.03
C ILE A 93 10.67 -4.56 -18.22
N GLN A 94 11.84 -4.63 -18.83
CA GLN A 94 12.10 -5.47 -20.01
C GLN A 94 12.21 -6.96 -19.65
N SER A 95 12.70 -7.26 -18.44
CA SER A 95 12.79 -8.62 -17.91
C SER A 95 12.36 -8.63 -16.43
N PRO A 96 11.04 -8.59 -16.17
CA PRO A 96 10.52 -8.56 -14.80
C PRO A 96 10.95 -9.81 -14.06
N THR A 97 11.57 -9.62 -12.90
CA THR A 97 11.99 -10.69 -11.99
C THR A 97 11.31 -10.55 -10.64
N LEU A 98 11.05 -11.69 -10.00
CA LEU A 98 10.27 -11.74 -8.76
C LEU A 98 11.00 -11.10 -7.56
N GLY A 99 12.32 -11.30 -7.46
CA GLY A 99 13.13 -10.85 -6.32
C GLY A 99 12.99 -9.35 -6.02
N PRO A 100 13.30 -8.45 -6.98
CA PRO A 100 13.15 -7.01 -6.80
C PRO A 100 11.73 -6.56 -6.43
N ALA A 101 10.71 -7.15 -7.07
CA ALA A 101 9.32 -6.81 -6.80
C ALA A 101 8.88 -7.22 -5.38
N LEU A 102 9.29 -8.39 -4.90
CA LEU A 102 9.05 -8.80 -3.51
C LEU A 102 9.87 -7.99 -2.52
N ALA A 103 11.11 -7.61 -2.86
CA ALA A 103 11.94 -6.77 -2.01
C ALA A 103 11.30 -5.40 -1.78
N ILE A 104 10.80 -4.75 -2.85
CA ILE A 104 10.01 -3.53 -2.73
C ILE A 104 8.73 -3.80 -1.95
N GLY A 105 7.95 -4.80 -2.37
CA GLY A 105 6.66 -5.13 -1.75
C GLY A 105 6.76 -5.30 -0.24
N ILE A 106 7.60 -6.22 0.23
CA ILE A 106 7.83 -6.46 1.67
C ILE A 106 8.48 -5.24 2.33
N GLY A 107 9.42 -4.57 1.65
CA GLY A 107 10.05 -3.35 2.15
C GLY A 107 9.05 -2.23 2.47
N THR A 108 7.96 -2.15 1.71
CA THR A 108 6.91 -1.15 1.97
C THR A 108 6.27 -1.27 3.35
N ILE A 109 6.41 -2.42 4.05
CA ILE A 109 5.82 -2.66 5.40
C ILE A 109 6.39 -1.68 6.44
N ALA A 110 7.58 -1.15 6.20
CA ALA A 110 8.15 -0.11 7.04
C ALA A 110 7.22 1.12 7.13
N ALA A 111 6.53 1.50 6.04
CA ALA A 111 5.63 2.65 6.03
C ALA A 111 4.45 2.49 7.00
N PRO A 112 3.63 1.43 6.96
CA PRO A 112 2.60 1.24 7.97
C PRO A 112 3.17 1.01 9.36
N PHE A 113 4.25 0.23 9.53
CA PHE A 113 4.75 -0.12 10.87
C PHE A 113 5.36 1.05 11.63
N LEU A 114 6.05 1.94 10.95
CA LEU A 114 6.85 3.01 11.57
C LEU A 114 6.22 4.40 11.45
N LEU A 115 5.34 4.61 10.45
CA LEU A 115 4.73 5.92 10.20
C LEU A 115 3.22 5.89 10.39
N MET A 116 2.51 5.08 9.60
CA MET A 116 1.03 5.18 9.57
C MET A 116 0.39 4.63 10.84
N GLN A 117 0.79 3.44 11.31
CA GLN A 117 0.20 2.82 12.50
C GLN A 117 0.48 3.66 13.77
N PRO A 118 1.72 4.15 14.02
CA PRO A 118 1.96 5.10 15.08
C PRO A 118 1.13 6.38 14.94
N GLY A 119 1.14 7.02 13.76
CA GLY A 119 0.41 8.27 13.52
C GLY A 119 -1.11 8.15 13.68
N MET A 120 -1.67 6.96 13.41
CA MET A 120 -3.10 6.68 13.52
C MET A 120 -3.52 6.13 14.90
N GLY A 121 -2.57 5.92 15.83
CA GLY A 121 -2.82 5.47 17.19
C GLY A 121 -2.73 3.96 17.43
N ALA A 122 -2.42 3.17 16.39
CA ALA A 122 -2.22 1.72 16.50
C ALA A 122 -0.85 1.35 17.11
N GLY A 123 0.05 2.31 17.29
CA GLY A 123 1.40 2.09 17.82
C GLY A 123 2.38 1.50 16.79
N VAL A 124 3.66 1.42 17.17
CA VAL A 124 4.72 0.86 16.31
C VAL A 124 4.42 -0.61 16.02
N ALA A 125 4.39 -0.97 14.73
CA ALA A 125 4.01 -2.29 14.25
C ALA A 125 2.71 -2.79 14.92
N ALA A 126 1.68 -1.94 14.97
CA ALA A 126 0.36 -2.25 15.50
C ALA A 126 0.34 -2.72 16.97
N SER A 127 1.34 -2.32 17.77
CA SER A 127 1.53 -2.79 19.16
C SER A 127 0.37 -2.48 20.11
N ARG A 128 -0.45 -1.48 19.81
CA ARG A 128 -1.64 -1.09 20.60
C ARG A 128 -2.96 -1.67 20.06
N THR A 129 -2.92 -2.52 19.03
CA THR A 129 -4.12 -3.20 18.52
C THR A 129 -4.49 -4.40 19.40
N PRO A 130 -5.76 -4.86 19.41
CA PRO A 130 -6.17 -6.02 20.20
C PRO A 130 -5.41 -7.32 19.88
N HIS A 131 -4.96 -7.49 18.62
CA HIS A 131 -4.24 -8.68 18.16
C HIS A 131 -3.01 -8.30 17.30
N PRO A 132 -1.91 -7.81 17.91
CA PRO A 132 -0.77 -7.25 17.18
C PRO A 132 -0.07 -8.25 16.24
N ALA A 133 0.09 -9.51 16.67
CA ALA A 133 0.72 -10.54 15.85
C ALA A 133 -0.08 -10.81 14.56
N SER A 134 -1.41 -10.88 14.67
CA SER A 134 -2.31 -11.02 13.52
C SER A 134 -2.22 -9.81 12.60
N ALA A 135 -2.25 -8.59 13.15
CA ALA A 135 -2.12 -7.36 12.37
C ALA A 135 -0.80 -7.30 11.57
N ARG A 136 0.32 -7.70 12.19
CA ARG A 136 1.64 -7.77 11.53
C ARG A 136 1.68 -8.81 10.43
N LEU A 137 1.18 -10.02 10.70
CA LEU A 137 1.11 -11.08 9.69
C LEU A 137 0.24 -10.67 8.50
N GLN A 138 -0.92 -10.07 8.76
CA GLN A 138 -1.79 -9.58 7.69
C GLN A 138 -1.12 -8.46 6.89
N SER A 139 -0.37 -7.56 7.52
CA SER A 139 0.42 -6.55 6.81
C SER A 139 1.46 -7.20 5.90
N LEU A 140 2.19 -8.19 6.40
CA LEU A 140 3.17 -8.95 5.61
C LEU A 140 2.52 -9.61 4.40
N ILE A 141 1.42 -10.36 4.59
CA ILE A 141 0.74 -11.03 3.47
C ILE A 141 0.23 -10.02 2.44
N THR A 142 -0.36 -8.91 2.90
CA THR A 142 -0.88 -7.85 2.03
C THR A 142 0.22 -7.24 1.16
N HIS A 143 1.39 -6.99 1.75
CA HIS A 143 2.50 -6.34 1.06
C HIS A 143 3.31 -7.31 0.20
N THR A 144 3.31 -8.59 0.54
CA THR A 144 3.72 -9.66 -0.38
C THR A 144 2.78 -9.72 -1.60
N ALA A 145 1.46 -9.63 -1.40
CA ALA A 145 0.50 -9.59 -2.51
C ALA A 145 0.73 -8.36 -3.42
N PHE A 146 1.05 -7.20 -2.84
CA PHE A 146 1.47 -6.03 -3.61
C PHE A 146 2.75 -6.29 -4.42
N GLY A 147 3.78 -6.90 -3.83
CA GLY A 147 5.00 -7.30 -4.53
C GLY A 147 4.74 -8.28 -5.68
N LEU A 148 3.86 -9.27 -5.48
CA LEU A 148 3.39 -10.15 -6.56
C LEU A 148 2.64 -9.38 -7.64
N GLY A 149 1.86 -8.38 -7.25
CA GLY A 149 1.16 -7.47 -8.17
C GLY A 149 2.12 -6.61 -9.01
N LEU A 150 3.23 -6.13 -8.44
CA LEU A 150 4.28 -5.44 -9.19
C LEU A 150 4.86 -6.37 -10.27
N TYR A 151 5.24 -7.59 -9.88
CA TYR A 151 5.78 -8.60 -10.80
C TYR A 151 4.80 -8.96 -11.92
N ALA A 152 3.54 -9.27 -11.58
CA ALA A 152 2.50 -9.63 -12.54
C ALA A 152 2.21 -8.48 -13.52
N SER A 153 2.17 -7.23 -13.03
CA SER A 153 1.93 -6.07 -13.87
C SER A 153 3.12 -5.78 -14.80
N GLY A 154 4.36 -6.00 -14.33
CA GLY A 154 5.55 -5.93 -15.18
C GLY A 154 5.48 -6.92 -16.34
N TRP A 155 5.12 -8.16 -16.06
CA TRP A 155 4.92 -9.19 -17.09
C TRP A 155 3.77 -8.85 -18.06
N ALA A 156 2.66 -8.32 -17.54
CA ALA A 156 1.54 -7.88 -18.39
C ALA A 156 1.98 -6.80 -19.39
N ILE A 157 2.82 -5.85 -18.97
CA ILE A 157 3.38 -4.83 -19.88
C ILE A 157 4.30 -5.44 -20.93
N GLN A 158 5.09 -6.45 -20.56
CA GLN A 158 5.98 -7.13 -21.50
C GLN A 158 5.20 -7.89 -22.58
N LEU A 159 4.06 -8.50 -22.23
CA LEU A 159 3.20 -9.22 -23.18
C LEU A 159 2.43 -8.29 -24.13
N LEU A 160 2.29 -7.01 -23.78
CA LEU A 160 1.50 -6.02 -24.52
C LEU A 160 2.35 -5.05 -25.36
N ASN A 161 3.68 -5.13 -25.28
CA ASN A 161 4.62 -4.39 -26.13
C ASN A 161 5.29 -5.32 -27.14
#